data_AF-A0A2G4FMZ3-F1
#
_entry.id   AF-A0A2G4FMZ3-F1
#
_cell.length_a   1.000
_cell.length_b   1.000
_cell.length_c   1.000
_cell.angle_alpha   90.00
_cell.angle_beta   90.00
_cell.angle_gamma   90.00
#
_symmetry.space_group_name_H-M   'P 1'
#
loop_
_entity.id
_entity.type
_entity.pdbx_description
1 polymer ?
#
loop_
_entity_poly.entity_id
_entity_poly.type
_entity_poly.pdbx_seq_one_letter_code
_entity_poly.pdbx_strand_id
1 'polypeptide(L)' 'MNQYSVSELKLVYRILHKNLATHIELMDADFLSDLQTILQKKAVADGIDIGDHGAWDAWLGNEATSCQIRNENRAQLN' A
#
# COMPACT_ATOMS: atom_id res chain seq x y z
N MET A 1 -9.96 12.53 -7.25
CA MET A 1 -8.91 11.87 -8.05
C MET A 1 -9.44 10.88 -9.10
N ASN A 2 -10.71 10.95 -9.50
CA ASN A 2 -11.31 9.96 -10.42
C ASN A 2 -10.87 10.09 -11.88
N GLN A 3 -10.18 11.18 -12.23
CA GLN A 3 -9.63 11.44 -13.56
C GLN A 3 -8.33 10.68 -13.86
N TYR A 4 -7.67 10.11 -12.84
CA TYR A 4 -6.43 9.36 -12.99
C TYR A 4 -6.71 7.87 -13.01
N SER A 5 -5.86 7.10 -13.71
CA SER A 5 -5.99 5.66 -13.75
C SER A 5 -5.73 5.04 -12.36
N VAL A 6 -6.37 3.91 -12.08
CA VAL A 6 -6.17 3.20 -10.81
C VAL A 6 -4.70 2.78 -10.64
N SER A 7 -4.03 2.41 -11.73
CA SER A 7 -2.61 2.04 -11.73
C SER A 7 -1.70 3.20 -11.31
N GLU A 8 -1.95 4.42 -11.80
CA GLU A 8 -1.20 5.61 -11.39
C GLU A 8 -1.42 5.93 -9.91
N LEU A 9 -2.67 5.86 -9.44
CA LEU A 9 -3.00 6.08 -8.03
C LEU A 9 -2.28 5.07 -7.11
N LYS A 10 -2.27 3.78 -7.50
CA LYS A 10 -1.51 2.74 -6.79
C LYS A 10 -0.01 3.02 -6.76
N LEU A 11 0.57 3.47 -7.87
CA LEU A 11 2.00 3.83 -7.92
C LEU A 11 2.33 4.96 -6.95
N VAL A 12 1.59 6.08 -7.02
CA VAL A 12 1.81 7.23 -6.16
C VAL A 12 1.63 6.87 -4.69
N TYR A 13 0.57 6.14 -4.35
CA TYR A 13 0.33 5.67 -2.98
C TYR A 13 1.49 4.84 -2.44
N ARG A 14 1.96 3.85 -3.21
CA ARG A 14 3.09 3.00 -2.78
C ARG A 14 4.36 3.79 -2.54
N ILE A 15 4.66 4.78 -3.39
CA ILE A 15 5.84 5.64 -3.21
C ILE A 15 5.72 6.46 -1.92
N LEU A 16 4.59 7.14 -1.71
CA LEU A 16 4.37 7.94 -0.51
C LEU A 16 4.38 7.08 0.75
N HIS A 17 3.66 5.95 0.74
CA HIS A 17 3.56 5.05 1.89
C HIS A 17 4.92 4.43 2.27
N LYS A 18 5.77 4.08 1.29
CA LYS A 18 7.14 3.59 1.56
C LYS A 18 8.04 4.63 2.21
N ASN A 19 7.74 5.91 2.05
CA ASN A 19 8.52 7.03 2.58
C ASN A 19 8.03 7.51 3.96
N LEU A 20 6.97 6.92 4.54
CA LEU A 20 6.47 7.30 5.87
C LEU A 20 7.53 7.26 6.97
N ALA A 21 8.47 6.30 6.90
CA ALA A 21 9.51 6.14 7.90
C ALA A 21 10.53 7.29 7.91
N THR A 22 10.73 7.97 6.77
CA THR A 22 11.69 9.08 6.62
C THR A 22 11.01 10.44 6.52
N HIS A 23 9.68 10.45 6.30
CA HIS A 23 8.84 11.64 6.15
C HIS A 23 7.56 11.47 6.98
N ILE A 24 7.66 11.65 8.29
CA ILE A 24 6.54 11.44 9.23
C ILE A 24 5.37 12.39 8.94
N GLU A 25 5.64 13.57 8.38
CA GLU A 25 4.66 14.57 7.95
C GLU A 25 3.65 14.03 6.93
N LEU A 26 4.00 12.94 6.22
CA LEU A 26 3.07 12.26 5.33
C LEU A 26 1.92 11.56 6.07
N MET A 27 2.09 11.20 7.36
CA MET A 27 1.01 10.63 8.17
C MET A 27 -0.16 11.61 8.36
N ASP A 28 0.15 12.90 8.44
CA ASP A 28 -0.84 13.96 8.64
C ASP A 28 -1.26 14.62 7.31
N ALA A 29 -0.72 14.15 6.18
CA ALA A 29 -1.05 14.72 4.88
C ALA A 29 -2.44 14.26 4.42
N ASP A 30 -3.40 15.18 4.38
CA ASP A 30 -4.77 14.93 3.87
C ASP A 30 -4.77 14.25 2.50
N PHE A 31 -3.81 14.61 1.63
CA PHE A 31 -3.64 13.99 0.32
C PHE A 31 -3.43 12.47 0.40
N LEU A 32 -2.59 11.99 1.33
CA LEU A 32 -2.31 10.57 1.48
C LEU A 32 -3.54 9.83 2.03
N SER A 33 -4.23 10.44 3.00
CA SER A 33 -5.48 9.94 3.57
C SER A 33 -6.60 9.81 2.53
N ASP A 34 -6.77 10.83 1.70
CA ASP A 34 -7.74 10.84 0.59
C ASP A 34 -7.39 9.79 -0.47
N LEU A 35 -6.11 9.70 -0.84
CA LEU A 35 -5.63 8.71 -1.80
C LEU A 35 -5.88 7.29 -1.31
N GLN A 36 -5.57 7.00 -0.04
CA GLN A 36 -5.86 5.70 0.57
C GLN A 36 -7.36 5.39 0.55
N THR A 37 -8.21 6.35 0.94
CA THR A 37 -9.67 6.19 0.96
C THR A 37 -10.21 5.86 -0.44
N ILE A 38 -9.72 6.55 -1.48
CA ILE A 38 -10.14 6.31 -2.86
C ILE A 38 -9.69 4.93 -3.34
N LEU A 39 -8.46 4.52 -3.02
CA LEU A 39 -7.96 3.20 -3.38
C LEU A 39 -8.70 2.07 -2.65
N GLN A 40 -9.00 2.23 -1.36
CA GLN A 40 -9.81 1.28 -0.59
C GLN A 40 -11.21 1.10 -1.19
N LYS A 41 -11.88 2.20 -1.56
CA LYS A 41 -13.18 2.13 -2.26
C LYS A 41 -13.10 1.37 -3.58
N LYS A 42 -12.02 1.56 -4.34
CA LYS A 42 -11.80 0.85 -5.61
C LYS A 42 -11.50 -0.64 -5.38
N ALA A 43 -10.69 -0.97 -4.39
CA ALA A 43 -10.41 -2.37 -4.03
C ALA A 43 -11.67 -3.12 -3.58
N VAL A 44 -12.49 -2.49 -2.74
CA VAL A 44 -13.80 -3.05 -2.33
C VAL A 44 -14.71 -3.25 -3.54
N ALA A 45 -14.74 -2.31 -4.49
CA ALA A 45 -15.49 -2.47 -5.74
C ALA A 45 -14.97 -3.63 -6.61
N ASP A 46 -13.68 -3.95 -6.52
CA ASP A 46 -13.04 -5.11 -7.16
C ASP A 46 -13.21 -6.41 -6.34
N GLY A 47 -13.94 -6.38 -5.22
CA GLY A 47 -14.20 -7.54 -4.36
C GLY A 47 -13.07 -7.90 -3.40
N ILE A 48 -12.12 -6.99 -3.19
CA ILE A 48 -11.00 -7.20 -2.27
C ILE A 48 -11.41 -6.83 -0.84
N ASP A 49 -11.13 -7.73 0.11
CA ASP A 49 -11.21 -7.42 1.53
C ASP A 49 -10.00 -6.57 1.94
N ILE A 50 -10.24 -5.29 2.22
CA ILE A 50 -9.21 -4.34 2.65
C ILE A 50 -8.76 -4.56 4.12
N GLY A 51 -9.49 -5.37 4.89
CA GLY A 51 -9.07 -5.82 6.22
C GLY A 51 -7.99 -6.90 6.16
N ASP A 52 -7.99 -7.71 5.10
CA ASP A 52 -6.91 -8.64 4.79
C ASP A 52 -5.72 -7.86 4.20
N HIS A 53 -4.69 -7.70 5.03
CA HIS A 53 -3.49 -6.96 4.66
C HIS A 53 -2.78 -7.61 3.46
N GLY A 54 -2.83 -8.92 3.31
CA GLY A 54 -2.24 -9.62 2.17
C GLY A 54 -3.01 -9.38 0.88
N ALA A 55 -4.34 -9.42 0.94
CA ALA A 55 -5.20 -9.14 -0.21
C ALA A 55 -5.07 -7.67 -0.67
N TRP A 56 -5.03 -6.74 0.29
CA TRP A 56 -4.79 -5.32 0.03
C TRP A 56 -3.42 -5.06 -0.61
N ASP A 57 -2.36 -5.65 -0.04
CA ASP A 57 -0.98 -5.51 -0.52
C ASP A 57 -0.81 -6.06 -1.95
N ALA A 58 -1.39 -7.24 -2.20
CA ALA A 58 -1.41 -7.86 -3.52
C ALA A 58 -2.19 -7.01 -4.54
N TRP A 59 -3.35 -6.47 -4.15
CA TRP A 59 -4.14 -5.61 -5.04
C TRP A 59 -3.43 -4.30 -5.37
N LEU A 60 -2.69 -3.70 -4.42
CA LEU A 60 -1.83 -2.55 -4.68
C LEU A 60 -0.67 -2.87 -5.64
N GLY A 61 -0.40 -4.16 -5.88
CA GLY A 61 0.68 -4.65 -6.73
C GLY A 61 2.04 -4.57 -6.04
N ASN A 62 2.07 -4.62 -4.70
CA ASN A 62 3.34 -4.80 -4.00
C ASN A 62 3.92 -6.17 -4.36
N GLU A 63 5.24 -6.23 -4.54
CA GLU A 63 5.90 -7.50 -4.83
C GLU A 63 5.68 -8.41 -3.63
N ALA A 64 5.15 -9.61 -3.89
CA ALA A 64 5.09 -10.66 -2.90
C ALA A 64 6.53 -10.97 -2.49
N THR A 65 6.99 -10.38 -1.40
CA THR A 65 8.30 -10.69 -0.85
C THR A 65 8.22 -12.14 -0.46
N SER A 66 8.99 -13.01 -1.13
CA SER A 66 8.86 -14.44 -0.94
C SER A 66 8.95 -14.76 0.56
N CYS A 67 8.18 -15.74 1.03
CA CYS A 67 8.21 -16.14 2.43
C CYS A 67 9.65 -16.48 2.91
N GLN A 68 10.52 -16.88 1.98
CA GLN A 68 11.96 -17.08 2.21
C GLN A 68 12.68 -15.80 2.64
N ILE A 69 12.51 -14.70 1.92
CA ILE A 69 13.15 -13.41 2.27
C ILE A 69 12.62 -12.88 3.61
N ARG A 70 11.34 -13.09 3.91
CA ARG A 70 10.73 -12.71 5.20
C ARG A 70 11.33 -13.48 6.39
N ASN A 71 11.60 -14.78 6.22
CA ASN A 71 12.21 -15.60 7.28
C ASN A 71 13.72 -15.34 7.42
N GLU A 72 14.44 -15.11 6.33
CA GLU A 72 15.87 -14.78 6.35
C GLU A 72 16.15 -13.49 7.14
N ASN A 73 15.36 -12.43 6.92
CA ASN A 73 15.50 -11.19 7.68
C ASN A 73 15.14 -11.35 9.18
N ARG A 74 14.26 -12.30 9.53
CA ARG A 74 13.93 -12.60 10.94
C ARG A 74 15.01 -13.43 11.63
N ALA A 75 15.75 -14.25 10.87
CA ALA A 75 16.86 -15.04 11.39
C ALA A 75 18.11 -14.20 11.66
N GLN A 76 18.31 -13.10 10.92
CA GLN A 76 19.46 -12.20 11.08
C GLN A 76 19.34 -11.20 12.25
N LEU A 77 18.18 -11.12 12.90
CA LEU A 77 17.91 -10.25 14.05
C LEU A 77 17.92 -11.00 15.40
N ASN A 78 18.39 -12.26 15.43
CA ASN A 78 18.61 -13.05 16.65
C ASN A 78 20.08 -13.41 16.81
#